data_AF-R9LRF6-F1
#
_entry.id   AF-R9LRF6-F1
#
_cell.length_a   1.000
_cell.length_b   1.000
_cell.length_c   1.000
_cell.angle_alpha   90.00
_cell.angle_beta   90.00
_cell.angle_gamma   90.00
#
_symmetry.space_group_name_H-M   'P 1'
#
loop_
_entity.id
_entity.type
_entity.pdbx_description
1 polymer ?
#
loop_
_entity_poly.entity_id
_entity_poly.type
_entity_poly.pdbx_seq_one_letter_code
_entity_poly.pdbx_strand_id
1 'polypeptide(L)'
;MFIVKPFNLQLFAEESAPDLTPDEPENAPKSSEEEKGEKTFTQAELDKIVKDRLKRAEKENQKKIEEARTEAQKLAKMNEEQKKAYEQEKIQMENENLKNQIAQLEKQAQRTELSKSAATILQENHKITATQDILDFVVGETAEDTNVRIEKLVSVIKADRKAVEAERALGRTPKIYRTDHEKPSPFEAKLNKYKR
;
A
#
# COMPACT_ATOMS: atom_id res chain seq x y z
N MET A 1 27.07 -9.33 7.73
CA MET A 1 27.86 -8.62 8.74
C MET A 1 26.89 -8.07 9.78
N PHE A 2 26.60 -8.83 10.83
CA PHE A 2 25.75 -8.38 11.94
C PHE A 2 26.67 -8.00 13.10
N ILE A 3 26.66 -6.73 13.48
CA ILE A 3 27.42 -6.22 14.62
C ILE A 3 26.65 -6.59 15.88
N VAL A 4 27.10 -7.62 16.59
CA VAL A 4 26.64 -7.95 17.94
C VAL A 4 27.38 -7.02 18.90
N LYS A 5 26.67 -6.12 19.58
CA LYS A 5 27.25 -5.35 20.71
C LYS A 5 27.32 -6.26 21.94
N PRO A 6 28.48 -6.39 22.62
CA PRO A 6 28.56 -7.15 23.86
C PRO A 6 27.87 -6.39 25.00
N PHE A 7 26.92 -7.05 25.68
CA PHE A 7 26.36 -6.57 26.94
C PHE A 7 27.34 -6.91 28.07
N ASN A 8 27.95 -5.90 28.69
CA ASN A 8 28.72 -6.06 29.93
C ASN A 8 27.75 -6.18 31.11
N LEU A 9 27.36 -7.41 31.45
CA LEU A 9 26.63 -7.74 32.66
C LEU A 9 27.64 -8.05 33.78
N GLN A 10 28.20 -7.00 34.37
CA GLN A 10 28.91 -7.08 35.65
C GLN A 10 28.27 -6.09 36.61
N LEU A 11 27.22 -6.54 37.29
CA LEU A 11 26.64 -5.89 38.46
C LEU A 11 26.33 -6.99 39.49
N PHE A 12 27.29 -7.13 40.43
CA PHE A 12 27.15 -7.71 41.77
C PHE A 12 27.10 -9.23 41.96
N ALA A 13 28.15 -9.92 41.54
CA ALA A 13 28.54 -11.17 42.20
C ALA A 13 30.07 -11.36 42.13
N GLU A 14 30.81 -10.69 43.02
CA GLU A 14 32.14 -11.17 43.39
C GLU A 14 32.33 -10.97 44.90
N GLU A 15 32.33 -12.11 45.57
CA GLU A 15 32.60 -12.32 46.98
C GLU A 15 34.11 -12.46 47.16
N SER A 16 34.74 -11.59 47.96
CA SER A 16 35.90 -11.95 48.78
C SER A 16 36.25 -10.80 49.74
N ALA A 17 36.10 -11.07 51.04
CA ALA A 17 36.88 -10.41 52.09
C ALA A 17 38.21 -11.19 52.27
N PRO A 18 39.16 -10.79 53.14
CA PRO A 18 39.32 -9.54 53.92
C PRO A 18 40.76 -8.94 53.78
N ASP A 19 41.03 -7.71 54.26
CA ASP A 19 42.04 -7.43 55.32
C ASP A 19 42.25 -5.93 55.64
N LEU A 20 42.49 -5.67 56.94
CA LEU A 20 43.29 -4.61 57.61
C LEU A 20 42.79 -3.13 57.74
N THR A 21 42.27 -2.88 58.95
CA THR A 21 42.29 -1.73 59.92
C THR A 21 43.32 -0.58 59.77
N PRO A 22 43.32 0.47 60.65
CA PRO A 22 42.26 1.18 61.40
C PRO A 22 42.39 2.74 61.34
N ASP A 23 41.37 3.50 61.73
CA ASP A 23 41.56 4.76 62.49
C ASP A 23 40.24 5.25 63.12
N GLU A 24 40.31 5.49 64.43
CA GLU A 24 39.31 6.12 65.32
C GLU A 24 39.41 7.66 65.19
N PRO A 25 38.38 8.46 65.53
CA PRO A 25 38.18 8.78 66.95
C PRO A 25 36.73 8.97 67.42
N GLU A 26 36.52 8.60 68.69
CA GLU A 26 35.72 9.25 69.74
C GLU A 26 34.52 10.15 69.35
N ASN A 27 33.32 9.70 69.74
CA ASN A 27 32.49 10.50 70.67
C ASN A 27 31.41 9.64 71.35
N ALA A 28 31.58 9.41 72.65
CA ALA A 28 30.49 9.02 73.52
C ALA A 28 29.49 10.18 73.65
N PRO A 29 28.18 9.90 73.83
CA PRO A 29 27.73 10.04 75.21
C PRO A 29 26.73 8.98 75.66
N LYS A 30 26.96 8.59 76.91
CA LYS A 30 25.96 8.34 77.97
C LYS A 30 24.95 7.21 77.73
N SER A 31 25.33 6.08 78.30
CA SER A 31 24.51 5.25 79.17
C SER A 31 23.27 5.98 79.73
N SER A 32 22.10 5.63 79.19
CA SER A 32 20.87 5.54 79.96
C SER A 32 20.39 4.11 79.86
N GLU A 33 20.88 3.28 80.79
CA GLU A 33 20.18 2.07 81.21
C GLU A 33 18.81 2.49 81.76
N GLU A 34 17.85 2.63 80.85
CA GLU A 34 16.46 2.45 81.23
C GLU A 34 16.23 0.95 81.24
N GLU A 35 16.27 0.40 82.46
CA GLU A 35 15.63 -0.87 82.82
C GLU A 35 14.25 -0.91 82.15
N LYS A 36 14.18 -1.56 80.98
CA LYS A 36 12.93 -2.02 80.40
C LYS A 36 12.44 -3.10 81.34
N GLY A 37 11.69 -2.69 82.36
CA GLY A 37 10.83 -3.59 83.11
C GLY A 37 10.11 -4.46 82.09
N GLU A 38 10.31 -5.77 82.20
CA GLU A 38 9.56 -6.74 81.40
C GLU A 38 8.08 -6.40 81.56
N LYS A 39 7.50 -5.80 80.52
CA LYS A 39 6.06 -5.54 80.48
C LYS A 39 5.41 -6.91 80.40
N THR A 40 5.01 -7.44 81.54
CA THR A 40 4.16 -8.62 81.63
C THR A 40 2.80 -8.23 81.08
N PHE A 41 2.60 -8.42 79.78
CA PHE A 41 1.31 -8.20 79.15
C PHE A 41 0.31 -9.20 79.73
N THR A 42 -0.88 -8.72 80.05
CA THR A 42 -1.98 -9.65 80.38
C THR A 42 -2.42 -10.39 79.11
N GLN A 43 -2.87 -11.64 79.24
CA GLN A 43 -3.32 -12.47 78.10
C GLN A 43 -4.31 -11.70 77.19
N ALA A 44 -5.17 -10.88 77.80
CA ALA A 44 -6.18 -10.07 77.11
C ALA A 44 -5.60 -8.91 76.27
N GLU A 45 -4.46 -8.35 76.64
CA GLU A 45 -3.78 -7.32 75.85
C GLU A 45 -3.04 -7.92 74.65
N LEU A 46 -2.44 -9.10 74.83
CA LEU A 46 -1.83 -9.86 73.75
C LEU A 46 -2.88 -10.29 72.70
N ASP A 47 -4.03 -10.79 73.14
CA ASP A 47 -5.12 -11.17 72.23
C ASP A 47 -5.64 -10.00 71.40
N LYS A 48 -5.69 -8.79 71.97
CA LYS A 48 -6.07 -7.56 71.24
C LYS A 48 -5.02 -7.21 70.17
N ILE A 49 -3.73 -7.24 70.54
CA ILE A 49 -2.62 -6.96 69.61
C ILE A 49 -2.59 -7.99 68.47
N VAL A 50 -2.81 -9.28 68.78
CA VAL A 50 -2.87 -10.35 67.79
C VAL A 50 -4.06 -10.15 66.85
N LYS A 51 -5.25 -9.84 67.37
CA LYS A 51 -6.43 -9.55 66.53
C LYS A 51 -6.23 -8.33 65.65
N ASP A 52 -5.59 -7.27 66.14
CA ASP A 52 -5.32 -6.07 65.35
C ASP A 52 -4.25 -6.33 64.27
N ARG A 53 -3.23 -7.14 64.58
CA ARG A 53 -2.26 -7.60 63.58
C ARG A 53 -2.91 -8.49 62.51
N LEU A 54 -3.77 -9.42 62.91
CA LEU A 54 -4.51 -10.27 61.96
C LEU A 54 -5.41 -9.45 61.07
N LYS A 55 -6.20 -8.51 61.62
CA LYS A 55 -7.05 -7.61 60.83
C LYS A 55 -6.23 -6.74 59.87
N ARG A 56 -5.04 -6.28 60.29
CA ARG A 56 -4.14 -5.50 59.42
C ARG A 56 -3.57 -6.36 58.31
N ALA A 57 -3.12 -7.58 58.62
CA ALA A 57 -2.62 -8.54 57.65
C ALA A 57 -3.70 -8.99 56.65
N GLU A 58 -4.94 -9.22 57.11
CA GLU A 58 -6.08 -9.54 56.26
C GLU A 58 -6.40 -8.40 55.30
N LYS A 59 -6.42 -7.15 55.78
CA LYS A 59 -6.64 -5.97 54.93
C LYS A 59 -5.51 -5.78 53.91
N GLU A 60 -4.26 -5.96 54.32
CA GLU A 60 -3.12 -5.88 53.41
C GLU A 60 -3.13 -7.00 52.36
N ASN A 61 -3.49 -8.23 52.75
CA ASN A 61 -3.64 -9.34 51.82
C ASN A 61 -4.81 -9.14 50.85
N GLN A 62 -5.95 -8.65 51.32
CA GLN A 62 -7.10 -8.32 50.46
C GLN A 62 -6.71 -7.27 49.43
N LYS A 63 -6.04 -6.20 49.85
CA LYS A 63 -5.53 -5.15 48.93
C LYS A 63 -4.57 -5.72 47.88
N LYS A 64 -3.60 -6.55 48.29
CA LYS A 64 -2.67 -7.20 47.35
C LYS A 64 -3.39 -8.11 46.36
N ILE A 65 -4.42 -8.85 46.80
CA ILE A 65 -5.23 -9.71 45.94
C ILE A 65 -6.06 -8.86 44.96
N GLU A 66 -6.63 -7.75 45.40
CA GLU A 66 -7.38 -6.82 44.55
C GLU A 66 -6.46 -6.15 43.51
N GLU A 67 -5.31 -5.65 43.93
CA GLU A 67 -4.29 -5.07 43.04
C GLU A 67 -3.83 -6.08 41.98
N ALA A 68 -3.44 -7.29 42.39
CA ALA A 68 -3.05 -8.35 41.47
C ALA A 68 -4.18 -8.74 40.48
N ARG A 69 -5.44 -8.73 40.94
CA ARG A 69 -6.60 -8.97 40.06
C ARG A 69 -6.80 -7.83 39.07
N THR A 70 -6.67 -6.58 39.50
CA THR A 70 -6.85 -5.42 38.61
C THR A 70 -5.75 -5.33 37.55
N GLU A 71 -4.50 -5.63 37.91
CA GLU A 71 -3.38 -5.68 36.98
C GLU A 71 -3.55 -6.82 35.97
N ALA A 72 -3.89 -8.03 36.42
CA ALA A 72 -4.16 -9.16 35.54
C ALA A 72 -5.34 -8.89 34.58
N GLN A 73 -6.41 -8.26 35.08
CA GLN A 73 -7.54 -7.86 34.25
C GLN A 73 -7.15 -6.78 33.24
N LYS A 74 -6.33 -5.80 33.62
CA LYS A 74 -5.85 -4.75 32.71
C LYS A 74 -4.96 -5.34 31.61
N LEU A 75 -4.07 -6.28 31.95
CA LEU A 75 -3.21 -6.99 31.00
C LEU A 75 -4.04 -7.87 30.06
N ALA A 76 -5.03 -8.59 30.58
CA ALA A 76 -5.94 -9.41 29.76
C ALA A 76 -6.77 -8.54 28.80
N LYS A 77 -7.36 -7.44 29.29
CA LYS A 77 -8.11 -6.48 28.47
C LYS A 77 -7.24 -5.86 27.38
N MET A 78 -6.01 -5.45 27.70
CA MET A 78 -5.08 -4.88 26.71
C MET A 78 -4.72 -5.89 25.62
N ASN A 79 -4.51 -7.16 25.98
CA ASN A 79 -4.24 -8.23 25.01
C ASN A 79 -5.46 -8.54 24.14
N GLU A 80 -6.68 -8.54 24.69
CA GLU A 80 -7.90 -8.75 23.93
C GLU A 80 -8.23 -7.58 23.00
N GLU A 81 -8.06 -6.34 23.46
CA GLU A 81 -8.27 -5.13 22.66
C GLU A 81 -7.28 -5.03 21.50
N GLN A 82 -5.99 -5.36 21.73
CA GLN A 82 -5.00 -5.39 20.67
C GLN A 82 -5.32 -6.45 19.60
N LYS A 83 -5.75 -7.65 20.02
CA LYS A 83 -6.18 -8.69 19.08
C LYS A 83 -7.39 -8.26 18.27
N LYS A 84 -8.41 -7.69 18.92
CA LYS A 84 -9.60 -7.16 18.26
C LYS A 84 -9.25 -6.03 17.29
N ALA A 85 -8.36 -5.13 17.66
CA ALA A 85 -7.91 -4.05 16.79
C ALA A 85 -7.19 -4.59 15.55
N TYR A 86 -6.29 -5.56 15.72
CA TYR A 86 -5.60 -6.20 14.59
C TYR A 86 -6.56 -6.97 13.67
N GLU A 87 -7.53 -7.68 14.24
CA GLU A 87 -8.57 -8.36 13.46
C GLU A 87 -9.44 -7.35 12.69
N GLN A 88 -9.84 -6.25 13.34
CA GLN A 88 -10.59 -5.18 12.70
C GLN A 88 -9.79 -4.50 11.59
N GLU A 89 -8.51 -4.19 11.81
CA GLU A 89 -7.63 -3.60 10.81
C GLU A 89 -7.45 -4.55 9.62
N LYS A 90 -7.24 -5.85 9.87
CA LYS A 90 -7.18 -6.87 8.81
C LYS A 90 -8.46 -6.93 8.00
N ILE A 91 -9.61 -6.92 8.67
CA ILE A 91 -10.93 -6.90 8.00
C ILE A 91 -11.12 -5.61 7.21
N GLN A 92 -10.68 -4.46 7.72
CA GLN A 92 -10.77 -3.19 7.01
C GLN A 92 -9.89 -3.19 5.76
N MET A 93 -8.64 -3.64 5.86
CA MET A 93 -7.73 -3.79 4.71
C MET A 93 -8.32 -4.75 3.66
N GLU A 94 -8.90 -5.88 4.07
CA GLU A 94 -9.54 -6.82 3.15
C GLU A 94 -10.74 -6.18 2.46
N ASN A 95 -11.60 -5.47 3.21
CA ASN A 95 -12.73 -4.74 2.64
C ASN A 95 -12.30 -3.65 1.67
N GLU A 96 -11.23 -2.91 1.97
CA GLU A 96 -10.68 -1.89 1.07
C GLU A 96 -10.12 -2.52 -0.21
N ASN A 97 -9.37 -3.62 -0.09
CA ASN A 97 -8.87 -4.37 -1.23
C ASN A 97 -10.02 -4.90 -2.11
N LEU A 98 -11.06 -5.46 -1.50
CA LEU A 98 -12.25 -5.92 -2.22
C LEU A 98 -12.98 -4.77 -2.91
N LYS A 99 -13.16 -3.63 -2.25
CA LYS A 99 -13.76 -2.43 -2.86
C LYS A 99 -12.95 -1.92 -4.04
N ASN A 100 -11.62 -1.91 -3.93
CA ASN A 100 -10.74 -1.51 -5.01
C ASN A 100 -10.83 -2.49 -6.20
N GLN A 101 -10.88 -3.78 -5.94
CA GLN A 101 -11.07 -4.81 -6.99
C GLN A 101 -12.43 -4.66 -7.67
N ILE A 102 -13.51 -4.46 -6.91
CA ILE A 102 -14.84 -4.23 -7.46
C ILE A 102 -14.83 -2.98 -8.35
N ALA A 103 -14.28 -1.86 -7.87
CA ALA A 103 -14.19 -0.62 -8.64
C ALA A 103 -13.35 -0.79 -9.93
N GLN A 104 -12.29 -1.60 -9.89
CA GLN A 104 -11.51 -1.93 -11.08
C GLN A 104 -12.30 -2.77 -12.08
N LEU A 105 -12.99 -3.80 -11.60
CA LEU A 105 -13.83 -4.68 -12.43
C LEU A 105 -14.99 -3.90 -13.06
N GLU A 106 -15.64 -3.03 -12.30
CA GLU A 106 -16.70 -2.14 -12.80
C GLU A 106 -16.18 -1.21 -13.89
N LYS A 107 -15.03 -0.57 -13.67
CA LYS A 107 -14.39 0.27 -14.70
C LYS A 107 -14.01 -0.53 -15.95
N GLN A 108 -13.50 -1.75 -15.78
CA GLN A 108 -13.18 -2.63 -16.90
C GLN A 108 -14.44 -3.02 -17.67
N ALA A 109 -15.52 -3.41 -16.97
CA ALA A 109 -16.80 -3.73 -17.58
C ALA A 109 -17.34 -2.55 -18.39
N GLN A 110 -17.42 -1.36 -17.78
CA GLN A 110 -17.83 -0.13 -18.47
C GLN A 110 -16.98 0.15 -19.70
N ARG A 111 -15.66 0.05 -19.57
CA ARG A 111 -14.74 0.21 -20.71
C ARG A 111 -15.03 -0.79 -21.81
N THR A 112 -15.28 -2.07 -21.50
CA THR A 112 -15.60 -3.08 -22.52
C THR A 112 -16.93 -2.82 -23.22
N GLU A 113 -17.93 -2.30 -22.53
CA GLU A 113 -19.22 -1.91 -23.11
C GLU A 113 -19.06 -0.73 -24.06
N LEU A 114 -18.34 0.31 -23.63
CA LEU A 114 -17.98 1.44 -24.47
C LEU A 114 -17.12 1.02 -25.66
N SER A 115 -16.16 0.11 -25.49
CA SER A 115 -15.34 -0.44 -26.58
C SER A 115 -16.20 -1.15 -27.62
N LYS A 116 -17.17 -1.96 -27.21
CA LYS A 116 -18.09 -2.65 -28.14
C LYS A 116 -18.93 -1.64 -28.91
N SER A 117 -19.52 -0.67 -28.21
CA SER A 117 -20.32 0.40 -28.85
C SER A 117 -19.46 1.21 -29.84
N ALA A 118 -18.26 1.61 -29.44
CA ALA A 118 -17.32 2.32 -30.31
C ALA A 118 -16.91 1.50 -31.52
N ALA A 119 -16.66 0.20 -31.36
CA ALA A 119 -16.34 -0.70 -32.47
C ALA A 119 -17.49 -0.77 -33.48
N THR A 120 -18.73 -0.90 -33.00
CA THR A 120 -19.93 -0.87 -33.84
C THR A 120 -20.05 0.45 -34.60
N ILE A 121 -19.91 1.59 -33.92
CA ILE A 121 -19.99 2.92 -34.54
C ILE A 121 -18.92 3.11 -35.62
N LEU A 122 -17.67 2.70 -35.35
CA LEU A 122 -16.55 2.83 -36.30
C LEU A 122 -16.75 1.95 -37.54
N GLN A 123 -17.25 0.73 -37.35
CA GLN A 123 -17.52 -0.21 -38.45
C GLN A 123 -18.72 0.22 -39.29
N GLU A 124 -19.85 0.55 -38.65
CA GLU A 124 -21.10 0.90 -39.33
C GLU A 124 -21.02 2.28 -40.02
N ASN A 125 -20.59 3.31 -39.31
CA ASN A 125 -20.67 4.68 -39.81
C ASN A 125 -19.47 5.08 -40.67
N HIS A 126 -18.31 4.47 -40.43
CA HIS A 126 -17.05 4.92 -41.03
C HIS A 126 -16.31 3.85 -41.82
N LYS A 127 -16.78 2.59 -41.79
CA LYS A 127 -16.14 1.44 -42.46
C LYS A 127 -14.66 1.32 -42.10
N ILE A 128 -14.31 1.69 -40.86
CA ILE A 128 -12.97 1.57 -40.31
C ILE A 128 -12.92 0.26 -39.53
N THR A 129 -11.90 -0.56 -39.78
CA THR A 129 -11.66 -1.75 -38.98
C THR A 129 -11.28 -1.34 -37.57
N ALA A 130 -12.16 -1.59 -36.61
CA ALA A 130 -11.90 -1.34 -35.19
C ALA A 130 -10.87 -2.36 -34.66
N THR A 131 -9.59 -2.02 -34.74
CA THR A 131 -8.51 -2.77 -34.06
C THR A 131 -8.48 -2.39 -32.58
N GLN A 132 -7.91 -3.26 -31.74
CA GLN A 132 -7.83 -3.02 -30.30
C GLN A 132 -7.12 -1.70 -29.97
N ASP A 133 -6.03 -1.37 -30.66
CA ASP A 133 -5.27 -0.14 -30.45
C ASP A 133 -6.11 1.13 -30.76
N ILE A 134 -6.97 1.05 -31.78
CA ILE A 134 -7.89 2.15 -32.14
C ILE A 134 -8.92 2.34 -31.02
N LEU A 135 -9.48 1.24 -30.51
CA LEU A 135 -10.45 1.29 -29.41
C LEU A 135 -9.81 1.83 -28.13
N ASP A 136 -8.56 1.48 -27.86
CA ASP A 136 -7.84 1.95 -26.67
C ASP A 136 -7.61 3.46 -26.67
N PHE A 137 -7.43 4.08 -27.84
CA PHE A 137 -7.32 5.53 -27.99
C PHE A 137 -8.68 6.24 -27.90
N VAL A 138 -9.71 5.60 -28.41
CA VAL A 138 -11.02 6.22 -28.64
C VAL A 138 -11.94 6.12 -27.42
N VAL A 139 -11.87 5.05 -26.64
CA VAL A 139 -12.75 4.85 -25.48
C VAL A 139 -12.39 5.83 -24.36
N GLY A 140 -13.36 6.68 -24.01
CA GLY A 140 -13.26 7.69 -22.95
C GLY A 140 -13.87 7.22 -21.63
N GLU A 141 -14.08 8.18 -20.72
CA GLU A 141 -14.77 7.94 -19.45
C GLU A 141 -16.30 7.80 -19.64
N THR A 142 -16.85 8.52 -20.61
CA THR A 142 -18.28 8.53 -20.94
C THR A 142 -18.53 8.14 -22.39
N ALA A 143 -19.79 7.80 -22.70
CA ALA A 143 -20.23 7.52 -24.07
C ALA A 143 -20.10 8.75 -24.98
N GLU A 144 -20.42 9.94 -24.47
CA GLU A 144 -20.29 11.21 -25.20
C GLU A 144 -18.82 11.50 -25.54
N ASP A 145 -17.93 11.36 -24.56
CA ASP A 145 -16.49 11.53 -24.78
C ASP A 145 -15.95 10.56 -25.83
N THR A 146 -16.43 9.32 -25.78
CA THR A 146 -16.05 8.27 -26.74
C THR A 146 -16.49 8.68 -28.16
N ASN A 147 -17.71 9.19 -28.33
CA ASN A 147 -18.20 9.66 -29.63
C ASN A 147 -17.41 10.87 -30.16
N VAL A 148 -17.12 11.85 -29.29
CA VAL A 148 -16.31 13.02 -29.68
C VAL A 148 -14.90 12.58 -30.11
N ARG A 149 -14.31 11.59 -29.43
CA ARG A 149 -13.01 11.02 -29.81
C ARG A 149 -13.08 10.26 -31.13
N ILE A 150 -14.15 9.49 -31.38
CA ILE A 150 -14.42 8.83 -32.67
C ILE A 150 -14.43 9.87 -33.79
N GLU A 151 -15.23 10.93 -33.65
CA GLU A 151 -15.39 11.96 -34.67
C GLU A 151 -14.07 12.67 -34.97
N LYS A 152 -13.29 13.01 -33.93
CA LYS A 152 -11.95 13.58 -34.09
C LYS A 152 -11.03 12.64 -34.86
N LEU A 153 -10.96 11.36 -34.48
CA LEU A 153 -10.13 10.38 -35.18
C LEU A 153 -10.53 10.25 -36.66
N VAL A 154 -11.83 10.15 -36.92
CA VAL A 154 -12.38 10.03 -38.28
C VAL A 154 -12.07 11.27 -39.11
N SER A 155 -12.12 12.46 -38.52
CA SER A 155 -11.77 13.70 -39.22
C SER A 155 -10.31 13.72 -39.65
N VAL A 156 -9.39 13.26 -38.80
CA VAL A 156 -7.96 13.14 -39.10
C VAL A 156 -7.73 12.11 -40.21
N ILE A 157 -8.30 10.92 -40.09
CA ILE A 157 -8.17 9.87 -41.11
C ILE A 157 -8.68 10.34 -42.48
N LYS A 158 -9.80 11.08 -42.51
CA LYS A 158 -10.35 11.64 -43.75
C LYS A 158 -9.43 12.72 -44.34
N ALA A 159 -8.84 13.57 -43.50
CA ALA A 159 -7.89 14.58 -43.94
C ALA A 159 -6.62 13.94 -44.55
N ASP A 160 -6.05 12.95 -43.86
CA ASP A 160 -4.86 12.22 -44.32
C ASP A 160 -5.14 11.47 -45.63
N ARG A 161 -6.29 10.78 -45.74
CA ARG A 161 -6.68 10.11 -46.99
C ARG A 161 -6.81 11.09 -48.14
N LYS A 162 -7.43 12.25 -47.92
CA LYS A 162 -7.53 13.30 -48.96
C LYS A 162 -6.17 13.82 -49.38
N ALA A 163 -5.24 14.03 -48.44
CA ALA A 163 -3.89 14.47 -48.75
C ALA A 163 -3.14 13.42 -49.60
N VAL A 164 -3.19 12.14 -49.20
CA VAL A 164 -2.58 11.03 -49.95
C VAL A 164 -3.23 10.85 -51.33
N GLU A 165 -4.55 10.99 -51.43
CA GLU A 165 -5.25 10.93 -52.71
C GLU A 165 -4.86 12.08 -53.62
N ALA A 166 -4.67 13.30 -53.10
CA ALA A 166 -4.16 14.43 -53.86
C ALA A 166 -2.74 14.15 -54.39
N GLU A 167 -1.84 13.60 -53.56
CA GLU A 167 -0.50 13.19 -54.00
C GLU A 167 -0.53 12.09 -55.06
N ARG A 168 -1.43 11.10 -54.92
CA ARG A 168 -1.61 10.03 -55.92
C ARG A 168 -2.24 10.56 -57.21
N ALA A 169 -3.14 11.52 -57.12
CA ALA A 169 -3.77 12.17 -58.27
C ALA A 169 -2.77 13.02 -59.08
N LEU A 170 -1.70 13.52 -58.44
CA LEU A 170 -0.55 14.12 -59.12
C LEU A 170 0.32 13.08 -59.87
N GLY A 171 -0.10 11.81 -59.91
CA GLY A 171 0.61 10.70 -60.53
C GLY A 171 1.27 11.08 -61.86
N ARG A 172 2.59 10.86 -61.93
CA ARG A 172 3.32 10.99 -63.19
C ARG A 172 2.86 9.89 -64.12
N THR A 173 2.12 10.24 -65.16
CA THR A 173 1.90 9.35 -66.30
C THR A 173 3.28 8.92 -66.82
N PRO A 174 3.55 7.62 -67.02
CA PRO A 174 4.82 7.18 -67.56
C PRO A 174 5.11 7.93 -68.86
N LYS A 175 6.11 8.80 -68.83
CA LYS A 175 6.72 9.32 -70.05
C LYS A 175 7.42 8.13 -70.68
N ILE A 176 7.18 7.93 -71.98
CA ILE A 176 7.78 6.90 -72.83
C ILE A 176 6.90 5.63 -72.94
N TYR A 177 5.92 5.70 -73.84
CA TYR A 177 5.86 4.62 -74.84
C TYR A 177 7.18 4.74 -75.62
N ARG A 178 7.99 3.67 -75.63
CA ARG A 178 9.10 3.54 -76.58
C ARG A 178 8.49 3.68 -77.98
N THR A 179 8.52 4.89 -78.51
CA THR A 179 8.55 5.10 -79.94
C THR A 179 9.99 4.83 -80.29
N ASP A 180 10.28 3.61 -80.72
CA ASP A 180 11.50 3.33 -81.45
C ASP A 180 11.52 4.35 -82.59
N HIS A 181 12.34 5.39 -82.46
CA HIS A 181 12.37 6.57 -83.36
C HIS A 181 12.81 6.22 -84.80
N GLU A 182 12.86 4.94 -85.14
CA GLU A 182 13.31 4.41 -86.42
C GLU A 182 12.17 3.81 -87.27
N LYS A 183 10.93 3.73 -86.75
CA LYS A 183 9.80 3.23 -87.55
C LYS A 183 8.71 4.31 -87.68
N PRO A 184 8.47 4.87 -88.89
CA PRO A 184 7.37 5.80 -89.09
C PRO A 184 6.04 5.13 -88.75
N SER A 185 5.08 5.90 -88.26
CA SER A 185 3.77 5.35 -87.92
C SER A 185 3.14 4.65 -89.15
N PRO A 186 2.29 3.62 -88.99
CA PRO A 186 1.71 2.90 -90.14
C PRO A 186 0.95 3.81 -91.12
N PHE A 187 0.41 4.93 -90.63
CA PHE A 187 -0.22 5.97 -91.45
C PHE A 187 0.80 6.79 -92.22
N GLU A 188 1.88 7.22 -91.56
CA GLU A 188 2.94 8.02 -92.15
C GLU A 188 3.75 7.21 -93.17
N ALA A 189 3.94 5.92 -92.94
CA ALA A 189 4.49 4.97 -93.90
C ALA A 189 3.60 4.84 -95.16
N LYS A 190 2.28 4.80 -94.99
CA LYS A 190 1.34 4.82 -96.14
C LYS A 190 1.39 6.17 -96.85
N LEU A 191 1.41 7.28 -96.13
CA LEU A 191 1.48 8.62 -96.73
C LEU A 191 2.75 8.81 -97.54
N ASN A 192 3.90 8.39 -97.03
CA ASN A 192 5.18 8.45 -97.74
C ASN A 192 5.22 7.50 -98.95
N LYS A 193 4.51 6.36 -98.91
CA LYS A 193 4.35 5.48 -100.09
C LYS A 193 3.62 6.14 -101.26
N TYR A 194 2.74 7.11 -100.98
CA TYR A 194 1.94 7.80 -102.01
C TYR A 194 2.35 9.26 -102.25
N LYS A 195 3.35 9.78 -101.52
CA LYS A 195 4.02 11.05 -101.86
C LYS A 195 4.98 10.80 -103.03
N ARG A 196 4.59 11.24 -104.21
CA ARG A 196 5.47 11.37 -105.39
C ARG A 196 6.23 12.68 -105.33
#